data_AF-A0A484LDN1-F1
#
_entry.id   AF-A0A484LDN1-F1
#
_cell.length_a   1.000
_cell.length_b   1.000
_cell.length_c   1.000
_cell.angle_alpha   90.00
_cell.angle_beta   90.00
_cell.angle_gamma   90.00
#
_symmetry.space_group_name_H-M   'P 1'
#
loop_
_entity.id
_entity.type
_entity.pdbx_description
1 polymer ?
#
loop_
_entity_poly.entity_id
_entity_poly.type
_entity_poly.pdbx_seq_one_letter_code
_entity_poly.pdbx_strand_id
1 'polypeptide(L)'
;MSTKQWFKRILFALILAASTSERRYSLALSGPEASSELSRDLLDSARAPQFFDWLKRIRRSIHEYPELGFEEHRTSQLIRNELDALGIEYSWPVATTGVVAAIGSGGPPTVGLRADMDALPLQVLLLLLL
;
A
#
# COMPACT_ATOMS: atom_id res chain seq x y z
N MET A 1 -48.38 22.36 -11.19
CA MET A 1 -47.18 21.73 -10.60
C MET A 1 -45.96 22.40 -11.22
N SER A 2 -45.16 23.12 -10.43
CA SER A 2 -44.10 24.00 -10.95
C SER A 2 -42.94 23.19 -11.55
N THR A 3 -42.39 23.63 -12.68
CA THR A 3 -41.17 23.10 -13.32
C THR A 3 -39.99 22.99 -12.34
N LYS A 4 -39.93 23.88 -11.35
CA LYS A 4 -38.92 23.85 -10.27
C LYS A 4 -39.07 22.64 -9.34
N GLN A 5 -40.28 22.11 -9.18
CA GLN A 5 -40.57 20.98 -8.30
C GLN A 5 -40.34 19.63 -8.97
N TRP A 6 -40.49 19.57 -10.30
CA TRP A 6 -40.11 18.42 -11.12
C TRP A 6 -38.58 18.23 -11.14
N PHE A 7 -37.83 19.32 -11.28
CA PHE A 7 -36.36 19.29 -11.24
C PHE A 7 -35.82 18.80 -9.89
N LYS A 8 -36.41 19.23 -8.77
CA LYS A 8 -36.03 18.76 -7.42
C LYS A 8 -36.25 17.26 -7.23
N ARG A 9 -37.30 16.69 -7.83
CA ARG A 9 -37.60 15.25 -7.72
C ARG A 9 -36.63 14.40 -8.55
N ILE A 10 -36.22 14.88 -9.72
CA ILE A 10 -35.22 14.21 -10.55
C ILE A 10 -33.85 14.26 -9.89
N LEU A 11 -33.44 15.42 -9.38
CA LEU A 11 -32.17 15.56 -8.68
C LEU A 11 -32.11 14.67 -7.43
N PHE A 12 -33.21 14.60 -6.66
CA PHE A 12 -33.30 13.72 -5.50
C PHE A 12 -33.26 12.23 -5.88
N ALA A 13 -33.92 11.83 -6.98
CA ALA A 13 -33.88 10.46 -7.49
C ALA A 13 -32.48 10.06 -7.99
N LEU A 14 -31.74 10.99 -8.62
CA LEU A 14 -30.35 10.76 -9.05
C LEU A 14 -29.39 10.65 -7.86
N ILE A 15 -29.59 11.46 -6.81
CA ILE A 15 -28.80 11.34 -5.56
C ILE A 15 -29.11 10.02 -4.84
N LEU A 16 -30.39 9.61 -4.79
CA LEU A 16 -30.77 8.33 -4.21
C LEU A 16 -30.17 7.16 -5.01
N ALA A 17 -30.24 7.21 -6.35
CA ALA A 17 -29.65 6.21 -7.24
C ALA A 17 -28.12 6.13 -7.10
N ALA A 18 -27.43 7.27 -6.99
CA ALA A 18 -26.00 7.34 -6.74
C ALA A 18 -25.62 6.75 -5.36
N SER A 19 -26.41 7.03 -4.33
CA SER A 19 -26.20 6.48 -2.98
C SER A 19 -26.46 4.96 -2.87
N THR A 20 -27.35 4.41 -3.70
CA THR A 20 -27.56 2.97 -3.81
C THR A 20 -26.53 2.27 -4.68
N SER A 21 -25.93 2.99 -5.65
CA SER A 21 -24.87 2.49 -6.52
C SER A 21 -23.61 2.18 -5.70
N GLU A 22 -23.14 3.16 -4.91
CA GLU A 22 -21.99 3.01 -4.00
C GLU A 22 -22.16 1.83 -3.01
N ARG A 23 -23.39 1.62 -2.51
CA ARG A 23 -23.70 0.55 -1.54
C ARG A 23 -23.87 -0.84 -2.18
N ARG A 24 -24.05 -0.92 -3.51
CA ARG A 24 -24.21 -2.18 -4.26
C ARG A 24 -22.87 -2.72 -4.78
N TYR A 25 -21.88 -1.88 -5.03
CA TYR A 25 -20.52 -2.33 -5.36
C TYR A 25 -19.85 -3.08 -4.20
N SER A 26 -20.03 -2.60 -2.96
CA SER A 26 -19.44 -3.24 -1.78
C SER A 26 -20.01 -4.62 -1.47
N LEU A 27 -21.27 -4.90 -1.86
CA LEU A 27 -21.93 -6.19 -1.61
C LEU A 27 -21.66 -7.23 -2.72
N ALA A 28 -21.28 -6.78 -3.92
CA ALA A 28 -21.02 -7.65 -5.07
C ALA A 28 -19.58 -8.19 -5.12
N LEU A 29 -18.62 -7.55 -4.43
CA LEU A 29 -17.22 -8.01 -4.35
C LEU A 29 -16.96 -9.06 -3.24
N SER A 30 -17.98 -9.42 -2.47
CA SER A 30 -17.91 -10.38 -1.36
C SER A 30 -18.18 -11.84 -1.76
N GLY A 31 -17.77 -12.22 -2.97
CA GLY A 31 -17.80 -13.62 -3.44
C GLY A 31 -16.41 -14.27 -3.41
N PRO A 32 -16.30 -15.59 -3.17
CA PRO A 32 -15.01 -16.29 -3.20
C PRO A 32 -14.30 -16.19 -4.57
N GLU A 33 -15.06 -16.11 -5.66
CA GLU A 33 -14.55 -15.86 -7.02
C GLU A 33 -13.84 -14.51 -7.14
N ALA A 34 -14.47 -13.41 -6.67
CA ALA A 34 -13.91 -12.06 -6.74
C ALA A 34 -12.63 -11.91 -5.90
N SER A 35 -12.57 -12.56 -4.73
CA SER A 35 -11.36 -12.59 -3.90
C SER A 35 -10.22 -13.37 -4.58
N SER A 36 -10.55 -14.48 -5.25
CA SER A 36 -9.60 -15.29 -6.03
C SER A 36 -9.05 -14.54 -7.25
N GLU A 37 -9.89 -13.82 -7.98
CA GLU A 37 -9.50 -12.97 -9.10
C GLU A 37 -8.59 -11.81 -8.65
N LEU A 38 -9.00 -11.05 -7.63
CA LEU A 38 -8.17 -9.97 -7.05
C LEU A 38 -6.80 -10.49 -6.60
N SER A 39 -6.76 -11.67 -5.97
CA SER A 39 -5.51 -12.30 -5.53
C SER A 39 -4.59 -12.65 -6.70
N ARG A 40 -5.14 -13.13 -7.83
CA ARG A 40 -4.38 -13.41 -9.04
C ARG A 40 -3.83 -12.14 -9.66
N ASP A 41 -4.67 -11.11 -9.81
CA ASP A 41 -4.27 -9.82 -10.40
C ASP A 41 -3.16 -9.14 -9.58
N LEU A 42 -3.24 -9.22 -8.24
CA LEU A 42 -2.19 -8.74 -7.34
C LEU A 42 -0.89 -9.52 -7.52
N LEU A 43 -0.96 -10.85 -7.61
CA LEU A 43 0.23 -11.70 -7.82
C LEU A 43 0.87 -11.46 -9.19
N ASP A 44 0.08 -11.27 -10.23
CA ASP A 44 0.57 -10.99 -11.58
C ASP A 44 1.21 -9.61 -11.65
N SER A 45 0.60 -8.60 -11.01
CA SER A 45 1.18 -7.27 -10.86
C SER A 45 2.52 -7.30 -10.09
N ALA A 46 2.59 -8.09 -9.01
CA ALA A 46 3.82 -8.27 -8.24
C ALA A 46 4.93 -9.03 -9.01
N ARG A 47 4.56 -9.82 -10.03
CA ARG A 47 5.50 -10.53 -10.92
C ARG A 47 5.87 -9.74 -12.17
N ALA A 48 5.22 -8.61 -12.42
CA ALA A 48 5.51 -7.77 -13.57
C ALA A 48 7.02 -7.42 -13.58
N PRO A 49 7.73 -7.58 -14.71
CA PRO A 49 9.20 -7.46 -14.74
C PRO A 49 9.73 -6.16 -14.13
N GLN A 50 9.05 -5.04 -14.41
CA GLN A 50 9.44 -3.72 -13.92
C GLN A 50 9.35 -3.62 -12.39
N PHE A 51 8.27 -4.13 -11.80
CA PHE A 51 8.09 -4.16 -10.35
C PHE A 51 9.09 -5.11 -9.70
N PHE A 52 9.30 -6.29 -10.29
CA PHE A 52 10.24 -7.27 -9.79
C PHE A 52 11.70 -6.76 -9.84
N ASP A 53 12.08 -6.04 -10.90
CA ASP A 53 13.39 -5.40 -11.01
C ASP A 53 13.57 -4.27 -9.99
N TRP A 54 12.53 -3.46 -9.75
CA TRP A 54 12.52 -2.47 -8.69
C TRP A 54 12.72 -3.13 -7.31
N LEU A 55 11.97 -4.18 -6.99
CA LEU A 55 12.09 -4.92 -5.73
C LEU A 55 13.49 -5.51 -5.53
N LYS A 56 14.08 -6.11 -6.58
CA LYS A 56 15.47 -6.61 -6.54
C LYS A 56 16.47 -5.51 -6.26
N ARG A 57 16.34 -4.31 -6.86
CA ARG A 57 17.23 -3.17 -6.56
C ARG A 57 17.14 -2.78 -5.10
N ILE A 58 15.94 -2.59 -4.56
CA ILE A 58 15.74 -2.21 -3.15
C ILE A 58 16.38 -3.25 -2.23
N ARG A 59 16.09 -4.54 -2.45
CA ARG A 59 16.69 -5.62 -1.68
C ARG A 59 18.22 -5.54 -1.71
N ARG A 60 18.81 -5.40 -2.90
CA ARG A 60 20.28 -5.33 -3.06
C ARG A 60 20.87 -4.11 -2.35
N SER A 61 20.25 -2.94 -2.44
CA SER A 61 20.71 -1.73 -1.75
C SER A 61 20.72 -1.91 -0.23
N ILE A 62 19.71 -2.55 0.35
CA ILE A 62 19.66 -2.86 1.78
C ILE A 62 20.75 -3.89 2.16
N HIS A 63 20.96 -4.92 1.33
CA HIS A 63 21.97 -5.95 1.60
C HIS A 63 23.42 -5.51 1.38
N GLU A 64 23.66 -4.48 0.56
CA GLU A 64 24.99 -3.93 0.30
C GLU A 64 25.55 -3.18 1.53
N TYR A 65 24.66 -2.55 2.31
CA TYR A 65 25.01 -1.77 3.50
C TYR A 65 24.12 -2.18 4.68
N PRO A 66 24.31 -3.39 5.25
CA PRO A 66 23.53 -3.83 6.41
C PRO A 66 23.81 -2.91 7.62
N GLU A 67 22.74 -2.47 8.29
CA GLU A 67 22.78 -1.60 9.47
C GLU A 67 22.23 -2.34 10.70
N LEU A 68 22.76 -2.07 11.89
CA LEU A 68 22.32 -2.71 13.13
C LEU A 68 21.03 -2.09 13.67
N GLY A 69 20.40 -2.81 14.60
CA GLY A 69 19.23 -2.34 15.34
C GLY A 69 19.40 -0.93 15.90
N PHE A 70 18.46 -0.04 15.59
CA PHE A 70 18.41 1.39 15.95
C PHE A 70 19.46 2.30 15.26
N GLU A 71 20.26 1.76 14.34
CA GLU A 71 21.27 2.49 13.57
C GLU A 71 20.97 2.48 12.06
N GLU A 72 19.74 2.11 11.66
CA GLU A 72 19.28 1.92 10.28
C GLU A 72 18.99 3.23 9.54
N HIS A 73 19.91 4.19 9.62
CA HIS A 73 19.72 5.53 9.06
C HIS A 73 19.56 5.52 7.54
N ARG A 74 20.36 4.73 6.82
CA ARG A 74 20.30 4.62 5.36
C ARG A 74 19.08 3.82 4.90
N THR A 75 18.78 2.72 5.58
CA THR A 75 17.62 1.87 5.28
C THR A 75 16.33 2.64 5.52
N SER A 76 16.22 3.36 6.64
CA SER A 76 15.10 4.27 6.94
C SER A 76 14.97 5.36 5.87
N GLN A 77 16.09 5.99 5.46
CA GLN A 77 16.06 6.99 4.39
C GLN A 77 15.62 6.41 3.04
N LEU A 78 16.10 5.23 2.67
CA LEU A 78 15.69 4.55 1.45
C LEU A 78 14.17 4.31 1.44
N ILE A 79 13.62 3.78 2.53
CA ILE A 79 12.18 3.52 2.66
C ILE A 79 11.38 4.81 2.51
N ARG A 80 11.81 5.90 3.16
CA ARG A 80 11.15 7.21 3.05
C ARG A 80 11.17 7.74 1.61
N ASN A 81 12.31 7.64 0.92
CA ASN A 81 12.41 8.06 -0.48
C ASN A 81 11.47 7.27 -1.39
N GLU A 82 11.34 5.96 -1.18
CA GLU A 82 10.41 5.13 -1.97
C GLU A 82 8.95 5.47 -1.65
N LEU A 83 8.61 5.73 -0.38
CA LEU A 83 7.26 6.18 0.01
C LEU A 83 6.92 7.56 -0.58
N ASP A 84 7.88 8.50 -0.55
CA ASP A 84 7.75 9.81 -1.19
C ASP A 84 7.52 9.68 -2.71
N ALA A 85 8.29 8.80 -3.38
CA ALA A 85 8.15 8.55 -4.81
C ALA A 85 6.79 7.90 -5.17
N LEU A 86 6.22 7.12 -4.25
CA LEU A 86 4.88 6.54 -4.38
C LEU A 86 3.76 7.49 -3.96
N GLY A 87 4.08 8.66 -3.38
CA GLY A 87 3.11 9.61 -2.87
C GLY A 87 2.35 9.10 -1.64
N ILE A 88 2.98 8.26 -0.82
CA ILE A 88 2.39 7.68 0.39
C ILE A 88 2.84 8.49 1.60
N GLU A 89 1.87 9.00 2.36
CA GLU A 89 2.14 9.71 3.60
C GLU A 89 2.63 8.75 4.70
N TYR A 90 3.63 9.20 5.47
CA TYR A 90 4.21 8.44 6.57
C TYR A 90 4.59 9.31 7.76
N SER A 91 4.70 8.67 8.93
CA SER A 91 5.24 9.22 10.16
C SER A 91 6.67 8.74 10.39
N TRP A 92 7.56 9.69 10.69
CA TRP A 92 8.96 9.48 11.05
C TRP A 92 9.46 10.66 11.89
N PRO A 93 10.35 10.46 12.88
CA PRO A 93 10.88 9.17 13.33
C PRO A 93 9.94 8.44 14.31
N VAL A 94 9.87 7.11 14.20
CA VAL A 94 9.20 6.23 15.17
C VAL A 94 10.26 5.28 15.74
N ALA A 95 10.42 5.23 17.06
CA ALA A 95 11.48 4.41 17.70
C ALA A 95 12.87 4.61 17.07
N THR A 96 13.28 5.88 16.93
CA THR A 96 14.55 6.33 16.32
C THR A 96 14.57 6.28 14.78
N THR A 97 14.49 5.10 14.18
CA THR A 97 14.66 4.91 12.71
C THR A 97 13.42 4.37 12.02
N GLY A 98 12.44 3.85 12.77
CA GLY A 98 11.21 3.29 12.25
C GLY A 98 10.34 4.28 11.48
N VAL A 99 9.58 3.73 10.53
CA VAL A 99 8.66 4.45 9.64
C VAL A 99 7.30 3.76 9.72
N VAL A 100 6.23 4.56 9.84
CA VAL A 100 4.85 4.05 9.79
C VAL A 100 4.10 4.77 8.67
N ALA A 101 3.65 4.03 7.67
CA ALA A 101 2.88 4.55 6.54
C ALA A 101 1.42 4.07 6.61
N ALA A 102 0.49 4.87 6.09
CA ALA A 102 -0.93 4.53 6.01
C ALA A 102 -1.44 4.71 4.59
N ILE A 103 -2.21 3.74 4.10
CA ILE A 103 -2.85 3.78 2.78
C ILE A 103 -4.35 3.51 2.98
N GLY A 104 -5.21 4.37 2.42
CA GLY A 104 -6.66 4.23 2.48
C GLY A 104 -7.35 5.41 3.17
N SER A 105 -8.58 5.20 3.63
CA SER A 105 -9.45 6.26 4.17
C SER A 105 -9.19 6.62 5.63
N GLY A 106 -8.32 5.87 6.33
CA GLY A 106 -8.07 6.04 7.77
C GLY A 106 -9.20 5.53 8.69
N GLY A 107 -10.26 4.93 8.13
CA GLY A 107 -11.38 4.33 8.87
C GLY A 107 -11.29 2.80 8.97
N PRO A 108 -12.10 2.17 9.87
CA PRO A 108 -12.17 0.71 9.97
C PRO A 108 -12.90 0.08 8.77
N PRO A 109 -12.59 -1.18 8.43
CA PRO A 109 -11.57 -2.04 9.03
C PRO A 109 -10.15 -1.65 8.60
N THR A 110 -9.19 -1.79 9.52
CA THR A 110 -7.78 -1.46 9.27
C THR A 110 -6.94 -2.73 9.41
N VAL A 111 -6.01 -2.93 8.47
CA VAL A 111 -5.05 -4.05 8.46
C VAL A 111 -3.65 -3.49 8.62
N GLY A 112 -2.87 -4.05 9.56
CA GLY A 112 -1.47 -3.69 9.77
C GLY A 112 -0.52 -4.70 9.12
N LEU A 113 0.48 -4.20 8.40
CA LEU A 113 1.62 -4.97 7.90
C LEU A 113 2.89 -4.48 8.60
N ARG A 114 3.77 -5.41 9.01
CA ARG A 114 5.01 -5.10 9.73
C ARG A 114 6.19 -5.82 9.09
N ALA A 115 7.28 -5.09 8.91
CA ALA A 115 8.56 -5.60 8.44
C ALA A 115 9.69 -4.98 9.27
N ASP A 116 10.72 -5.77 9.55
CA ASP A 116 11.91 -5.34 10.30
C ASP A 116 13.02 -4.92 9.33
N MET A 117 13.87 -3.99 9.77
CA MET A 117 14.90 -3.35 8.94
C MET A 117 16.33 -3.69 9.38
N ASP A 118 16.50 -4.19 10.60
CA ASP A 118 17.80 -4.40 11.22
C ASP A 118 18.51 -5.64 10.67
N ALA A 119 19.82 -5.51 10.52
CA ALA A 119 20.72 -6.61 10.20
C ALA A 119 21.38 -7.18 11.46
N LEU A 120 21.93 -8.38 11.32
CA LEU A 120 22.72 -9.03 12.37
C LEU A 120 24.22 -8.70 12.21
N PRO A 121 24.99 -8.65 13.31
CA PRO A 121 26.44 -8.42 13.29
C PRO A 121 27.20 -9.69 12.87
N LEU A 122 26.99 -10.14 11.63
CA LEU A 122 27.58 -11.35 11.07
C LEU A 122 28.33 -11.04 9.77
N GLN A 123 29.49 -11.67 9.58
CA GLN A 123 30.21 -11.60 8.31
C GLN A 123 29.47 -12.47 7.29
N VAL A 124 28.59 -11.87 6.50
CA VAL A 124 27.97 -12.56 5.38
C VAL A 124 29.01 -12.63 4.26
N LEU A 125 29.42 -13.85 3.88
CA LEU A 125 30.19 -14.05 2.65
C LEU A 125 29.29 -13.59 1.51
N LEU A 126 29.62 -12.48 0.84
CA LEU A 126 28.97 -11.93 -0.35
C LEU A 126 29.12 -12.87 -1.58
N LEU A 127 28.91 -14.17 -1.37
CA LEU A 127 28.88 -15.19 -2.40
C LEU A 127 27.42 -15.63 -2.52
N LEU A 128 26.83 -15.22 -3.65
CA LEU A 128 25.59 -15.74 -4.25
C LEU A 128 24.28 -15.29 -3.58
N LEU A 129 23.63 -14.33 -4.22
CA LEU A 129 22.28 -14.54 -4.77
C LEU A 129 22.03 -13.48 -5.84
N LEU A 130 22.12 -13.94 -7.10
CA LEU A 130 21.52 -13.31 -8.29
C LEU A 130 20.13 -12.73 -7.96
#